data_AF-A0A3S1A3U2-F1
#
_entry.id   AF-A0A3S1A3U2-F1
#
_cell.length_a   1.000
_cell.length_b   1.000
_cell.length_c   1.000
_cell.angle_alpha   90.00
_cell.angle_beta   90.00
_cell.angle_gamma   90.00
#
_symmetry.space_group_name_H-M   'P 1'
#
loop_
_entity.id
_entity.type
_entity.pdbx_description
1 polymer ?
#
loop_
_entity_poly.entity_id
_entity_poly.type
_entity_poly.pdbx_seq_one_letter_code
_entity_poly.pdbx_strand_id
1 'polypeptide(L)'
;MSYQVEFENDCLQKRFKELRVTLYYLAQRFNEIRETNSPASRWHSTIDKLISNPQVSKLITVDQVIRLMGGKLIIEWEDVENVSLLDNEVDERISNVEKSIEDVKDLLMKLIETQQSNNSSFK
;
A
#
# COMPACT_ATOMS: atom_id res chain seq x y z
N MET A 1 -1.14 -6.75 -4.41
CA MET A 1 -2.48 -6.13 -4.31
C MET A 1 -2.42 -4.78 -4.99
N SER A 2 -3.21 -4.58 -6.04
CA SER A 2 -3.40 -3.26 -6.68
C SER A 2 -4.69 -2.66 -6.14
N TYR A 3 -4.59 -1.57 -5.38
CA TYR A 3 -5.75 -0.79 -4.99
C TYR A 3 -6.22 -0.01 -6.22
N GLN A 4 -7.42 -0.33 -6.74
CA GLN A 4 -8.08 0.49 -7.74
C GLN A 4 -8.76 1.65 -7.03
N VAL A 5 -8.20 2.85 -7.17
CA VAL A 5 -8.89 4.07 -6.77
C VAL A 5 -9.76 4.49 -7.95
N GLU A 6 -11.08 4.28 -7.85
CA GLU A 6 -12.02 4.82 -8.83
C GLU A 6 -12.09 6.33 -8.66
N PHE A 7 -11.39 7.04 -9.53
CA PHE A 7 -11.45 8.49 -9.60
C PHE A 7 -12.46 8.87 -10.69
N GLU A 8 -13.52 9.62 -10.33
CA GLU A 8 -14.34 10.33 -11.31
C GLU A 8 -13.50 11.45 -11.94
N ASN A 9 -12.61 11.11 -12.87
CA ASN A 9 -11.65 12.04 -13.48
C ASN A 9 -12.33 13.30 -14.05
N ASP A 10 -13.56 13.16 -14.53
CA ASP A 10 -14.35 14.24 -15.12
C ASP A 10 -14.72 15.33 -14.11
N CYS A 11 -14.81 15.02 -12.82
CA CYS A 11 -15.22 15.97 -11.79
C CYS A 11 -14.20 17.10 -11.61
N LEU A 12 -12.90 16.78 -11.63
CA LEU A 12 -11.82 17.75 -11.49
C LEU A 12 -11.72 18.66 -12.72
N GLN A 13 -11.84 18.08 -13.92
CA GLN A 13 -11.85 18.87 -15.16
C GLN A 13 -13.06 19.81 -15.22
N LYS A 14 -14.24 19.31 -14.86
CA LYS A 14 -15.46 20.12 -14.82
C LYS A 14 -15.32 21.25 -13.82
N ARG A 15 -14.86 20.94 -12.60
CA ARG A 15 -14.64 21.95 -11.55
C ARG A 15 -13.62 23.01 -11.97
N PHE A 16 -12.52 22.60 -12.59
CA PHE A 16 -11.52 23.52 -13.10
C PHE A 16 -12.11 24.49 -14.14
N LYS A 17 -12.96 23.99 -15.06
CA LYS A 17 -13.68 24.83 -16.04
C LYS A 17 -14.66 25.80 -15.36
N GLU A 18 -15.38 25.36 -14.32
CA GLU A 18 -16.33 26.18 -13.57
C GLU A 18 -15.67 27.35 -12.83
N LEU A 19 -14.46 27.14 -12.30
CA LEU A 19 -13.71 28.18 -11.60
C LEU A 19 -13.29 29.33 -12.53
N ARG A 20 -13.25 29.11 -13.85
CA ARG A 20 -12.83 30.10 -14.87
C ARG A 20 -11.45 30.71 -14.57
N VAL A 21 -10.56 29.92 -13.97
CA VAL A 21 -9.18 30.30 -13.68
C VAL A 21 -8.23 29.63 -14.67
N THR A 22 -7.02 30.18 -14.80
CA THR A 22 -5.97 29.57 -15.61
C THR A 22 -5.21 28.51 -14.83
N LEU A 23 -4.56 27.58 -15.55
CA LEU A 23 -3.61 26.64 -14.93
C LEU A 23 -2.50 27.39 -14.19
N TYR A 24 -2.06 28.52 -14.73
CA TYR A 24 -1.06 29.39 -14.11
C TYR A 24 -1.51 29.92 -12.76
N TYR A 25 -2.77 30.35 -12.65
CA TYR A 25 -3.33 30.80 -11.38
C TYR A 25 -3.25 29.70 -10.32
N LEU A 26 -3.67 28.47 -10.64
CA LEU A 26 -3.56 27.35 -9.71
C LEU A 26 -2.11 27.02 -9.38
N ALA A 27 -1.20 27.07 -10.35
CA ALA A 27 0.22 26.82 -10.17
C ALA A 27 0.89 27.84 -9.25
N GLN A 28 0.50 29.10 -9.35
CA GLN A 28 0.95 30.16 -8.45
C GLN A 28 0.49 29.90 -7.02
N ARG A 29 -0.82 29.63 -6.81
CA ARG A 29 -1.36 29.33 -5.48
C ARG A 29 -0.77 28.06 -4.86
N PHE A 30 -0.52 27.05 -5.69
CA PHE A 30 0.14 25.83 -5.25
C PHE A 30 1.59 26.07 -4.81
N ASN A 31 2.31 26.93 -5.52
CA ASN A 31 3.66 27.34 -5.15
C ASN A 31 3.69 28.11 -3.82
N GLU A 32 2.70 28.98 -3.59
CA GLU A 32 2.51 29.72 -2.33
C GLU A 32 2.33 28.74 -1.15
N ILE A 33 1.47 27.72 -1.28
CA ILE A 33 1.24 26.71 -0.23
C ILE A 33 2.49 25.90 0.10
N ARG A 34 3.32 25.60 -0.90
CA ARG A 34 4.54 24.80 -0.69
C ARG A 34 5.73 25.62 -0.21
N GLU A 35 5.59 26.93 -0.13
CA GLU A 35 6.64 27.87 0.29
C GLU A 35 7.96 27.63 -0.47
N THR A 36 7.87 27.23 -1.74
CA THR A 36 9.06 26.95 -2.54
C THR A 36 9.52 28.19 -3.29
N ASN A 37 10.81 28.48 -3.25
CA ASN A 37 11.46 29.50 -4.10
C ASN A 37 11.50 29.12 -5.61
N SER A 38 10.70 28.15 -6.03
CA SER A 38 10.60 27.73 -7.42
C SER A 38 9.63 28.64 -8.19
N PRO A 39 9.82 28.85 -9.50
CA PRO A 39 8.84 29.52 -10.34
C PRO A 39 7.53 28.73 -10.39
N ALA A 40 6.39 29.43 -10.40
CA ALA A 40 5.06 28.81 -10.52
C ALA A 40 4.93 27.92 -11.76
N SER A 41 5.62 28.26 -12.86
CA SER A 41 5.65 27.45 -14.10
C SER A 41 6.15 26.02 -13.88
N ARG A 42 6.93 25.76 -12.83
CA ARG A 42 7.38 24.41 -12.45
C ARG A 42 6.20 23.48 -12.15
N TRP A 43 5.10 24.02 -11.63
CA TRP A 43 3.94 23.25 -11.18
C TRP A 43 2.86 23.10 -12.25
N HIS A 44 2.96 23.81 -13.38
CA HIS A 44 1.99 23.72 -14.47
C HIS A 44 1.75 22.27 -14.90
N SER A 45 2.81 21.55 -15.25
CA SER A 45 2.71 20.17 -15.72
C SER A 45 2.19 19.21 -14.65
N THR A 46 2.45 19.53 -13.38
CA THR A 46 1.98 18.72 -12.25
C THR A 46 0.48 18.89 -12.06
N ILE A 47 -0.01 20.13 -12.11
CA ILE A 47 -1.43 20.45 -11.94
C ILE A 47 -2.24 19.98 -13.15
N ASP A 48 -1.71 20.18 -14.36
CA ASP A 48 -2.33 19.72 -15.60
C ASP A 48 -2.48 18.20 -15.64
N LYS A 49 -1.43 17.47 -15.26
CA LYS A 49 -1.48 16.00 -15.11
C LYS A 49 -2.49 15.57 -14.05
N LEU A 50 -2.58 16.26 -12.93
CA LEU A 50 -3.52 15.94 -11.86
C LEU A 50 -4.97 16.16 -12.29
N ILE A 51 -5.26 17.27 -12.99
CA ILE A 51 -6.60 17.57 -13.49
C ILE A 51 -7.00 16.56 -14.57
N SER A 52 -6.05 16.12 -15.40
CA SER A 52 -6.31 15.19 -16.50
C SER A 52 -6.35 13.72 -16.05
N ASN A 53 -5.50 13.37 -15.09
CA ASN A 53 -5.28 12.01 -14.62
C ASN A 53 -4.79 12.02 -13.14
N PRO A 54 -5.70 12.22 -12.17
CA PRO A 54 -5.36 12.35 -10.75
C PRO A 54 -4.69 11.10 -10.16
N GLN A 55 -4.98 9.93 -10.70
CA GLN A 55 -4.50 8.62 -10.23
C GLN A 55 -3.00 8.38 -10.45
N VAL A 56 -2.33 9.14 -11.33
CA VAL A 56 -0.86 9.12 -11.42
C VAL A 56 -0.16 10.14 -10.51
N SER A 57 -0.94 10.92 -9.76
CA SER A 57 -0.43 11.98 -8.89
C SER A 57 -0.30 11.50 -7.45
N LYS A 58 0.68 12.05 -6.73
CA LYS A 58 0.82 11.79 -5.28
C LYS A 58 -0.42 12.31 -4.54
N LEU A 59 -0.91 11.54 -3.57
CA LEU A 59 -2.10 11.89 -2.76
C LEU A 59 -2.01 13.29 -2.14
N ILE A 60 -0.85 13.68 -1.62
CA ILE A 60 -0.65 15.03 -1.06
C ILE A 60 -0.82 16.15 -2.10
N THR A 61 -0.42 15.90 -3.35
CA THR A 61 -0.63 16.85 -4.45
C THR A 61 -2.11 16.93 -4.79
N VAL A 62 -2.81 15.78 -4.81
CA VAL A 62 -4.26 15.68 -5.03
C VAL A 62 -5.03 16.48 -3.98
N ASP A 63 -4.77 16.26 -2.68
CA ASP A 63 -5.40 16.99 -1.59
C ASP A 63 -5.18 18.51 -1.71
N GLN A 64 -3.93 18.95 -1.92
CA GLN A 64 -3.59 20.35 -2.05
C GLN A 64 -4.32 21.04 -3.21
N VAL A 65 -4.36 20.41 -4.39
CA VAL A 65 -5.03 21.00 -5.56
C VAL A 65 -6.56 20.98 -5.40
N ILE A 66 -7.14 19.93 -4.81
CA ILE A 66 -8.57 19.90 -4.49
C ILE A 66 -8.96 21.03 -3.54
N ARG A 67 -8.17 21.28 -2.49
CA ARG A 67 -8.39 22.40 -1.55
C ARG A 67 -8.29 23.75 -2.25
N LEU A 68 -7.33 23.93 -3.15
CA LEU A 68 -7.20 25.15 -3.96
C LEU A 68 -8.42 25.41 -4.85
N MET A 69 -9.07 24.34 -5.32
CA MET A 69 -10.30 24.43 -6.10
C MET A 69 -11.57 24.60 -5.23
N GLY A 70 -11.39 24.75 -3.91
CA GLY A 70 -12.47 24.90 -2.92
C GLY A 70 -13.16 23.59 -2.55
N GLY A 71 -12.55 22.44 -2.85
CA GLY A 71 -13.07 21.13 -2.51
C GLY A 71 -12.50 20.57 -1.21
N LYS A 72 -12.96 19.36 -0.86
CA LYS A 72 -12.46 18.56 0.26
C LYS A 72 -12.18 17.15 -0.23
N LEU A 73 -11.06 16.58 0.21
CA LEU A 73 -10.75 15.17 -0.01
C LEU A 73 -11.31 14.35 1.16
N ILE A 74 -12.08 13.30 0.85
CA ILE A 74 -12.56 12.31 1.79
C ILE A 74 -11.96 10.97 1.37
N ILE A 75 -11.39 10.24 2.32
CA ILE A 75 -10.85 8.89 2.11
C ILE A 75 -11.75 7.94 2.87
N GLU A 76 -12.42 7.07 2.13
CA GLU A 76 -13.26 6.00 2.68
C GLU A 76 -12.47 4.70 2.55
N TRP A 77 -12.36 3.98 3.65
CA TRP A 77 -11.76 2.65 3.68
C TRP A 77 -12.92 1.66 3.69
N GLU A 78 -12.88 0.67 2.80
CA GLU A 78 -13.77 -0.48 2.95
C GLU A 78 -13.37 -1.24 4.22
N ASP A 79 -14.35 -1.76 4.95
CA ASP A 79 -14.12 -2.65 6.09
C ASP A 79 -13.44 -3.92 5.58
N VAL A 80 -12.11 -3.90 5.53
CA VAL A 80 -11.32 -5.10 5.34
C VAL A 80 -11.45 -5.86 6.65
N GLU A 81 -12.03 -7.07 6.62
CA GLU A 81 -11.93 -8.03 7.72
C GLU A 81 -10.51 -7.94 8.28
N ASN A 82 -10.41 -7.54 9.56
CA ASN A 82 -9.15 -7.26 10.23
C ASN A 82 -8.08 -8.22 9.72
N VAL A 83 -7.10 -7.70 8.98
CA VAL A 83 -5.91 -8.46 8.66
C VAL A 83 -5.19 -8.64 10.00
N SER A 84 -5.59 -9.68 10.73
CA SER A 84 -4.96 -10.13 11.95
C SER A 84 -3.55 -10.55 11.54
N LEU A 85 -2.61 -9.62 11.65
CA LEU A 85 -1.18 -9.93 11.48
C LEU A 85 -0.74 -11.02 12.48
N LEU A 86 -1.50 -11.20 13.58
CA LEU A 86 -1.34 -12.26 14.56
C LEU A 86 -1.63 -13.65 13.99
N ASP A 87 -2.65 -13.81 13.14
CA ASP A 87 -3.06 -15.14 12.66
C ASP A 87 -1.98 -15.76 11.76
N ASN A 88 -1.38 -14.96 10.88
CA ASN A 88 -0.28 -15.41 10.02
C ASN A 88 0.98 -15.79 10.82
N GLU A 89 1.31 -15.03 11.87
CA GLU A 89 2.47 -15.34 12.71
C GLU A 89 2.24 -16.61 13.55
N VAL A 90 1.01 -16.83 14.00
CA VAL A 90 0.62 -18.04 14.72
C VAL A 90 0.67 -19.26 13.79
N ASP A 91 0.17 -19.15 12.56
CA ASP A 91 0.19 -20.24 11.58
C ASP A 91 1.61 -20.64 11.17
N GLU A 92 2.50 -19.66 10.94
CA GLU A 92 3.92 -19.93 10.67
C GLU A 92 4.60 -20.63 11.86
N ARG A 93 4.29 -20.21 13.09
CA ARG A 93 4.84 -20.85 14.30
C ARG A 93 4.33 -22.27 14.47
N ILE A 94 3.05 -22.54 14.19
CA ILE A 94 2.47 -23.89 14.22
C ILE A 94 3.16 -24.78 13.19
N SER A 95 3.30 -24.31 11.94
CA SER A 95 3.97 -25.08 10.89
C SER A 95 5.43 -25.44 11.24
N ASN A 96 6.17 -24.48 11.81
CA ASN A 96 7.54 -24.73 12.27
C ASN A 96 7.61 -25.75 13.41
N VAL A 97 6.64 -25.74 14.33
CA VAL A 97 6.54 -26.73 15.42
C VAL A 97 6.21 -28.11 14.87
N GLU A 98 5.25 -28.22 13.94
CA GLU A 98 4.88 -29.49 13.30
C GLU A 98 6.07 -30.13 12.59
N LYS A 99 6.83 -29.34 11.83
CA LYS A 99 8.06 -29.81 11.18
C LYS A 99 9.09 -30.31 12.18
N SER A 100 9.31 -29.56 13.26
CA SER A 100 10.25 -29.95 14.31
C SER A 100 9.85 -31.26 15.01
N ILE A 101 8.53 -31.47 15.20
CA ILE A 101 8.00 -32.71 15.76
C ILE A 101 8.27 -33.89 14.83
N GLU A 102 8.09 -33.71 13.52
CA GLU A 102 8.33 -34.76 12.54
C GLU A 102 9.81 -35.16 12.49
N ASP A 103 10.71 -34.17 12.49
CA ASP A 103 12.15 -34.41 12.55
C ASP A 103 12.55 -35.20 13.82
N VAL A 104 11.93 -34.91 14.98
CA VAL A 104 12.16 -35.64 16.22
C VAL A 104 11.65 -37.07 16.16
N LYS A 105 10.48 -37.32 15.55
CA LYS A 105 9.95 -38.68 15.36
C LYS A 105 10.90 -39.51 14.49
N ASP A 106 11.40 -38.95 13.40
CA ASP A 106 12.33 -39.62 12.51
C ASP A 106 13.63 -40.02 13.23
N LEU A 107 14.15 -39.13 14.07
CA LEU A 107 15.32 -39.42 14.89
C LEU A 107 15.05 -40.53 15.92
N LEU A 108 13.88 -40.52 16.55
CA LEU A 108 13.47 -41.57 17.50
C LEU A 108 13.33 -42.93 16.80
N MET A 109 12.74 -42.97 15.61
CA MET A 109 12.61 -44.22 14.83
C MET A 109 13.99 -44.79 14.47
N LYS A 110 14.91 -43.95 14.00
CA LYS A 110 16.30 -44.38 13.70
C LYS A 110 17.03 -44.90 14.93
N LEU A 111 16.82 -44.28 16.10
CA LEU A 111 17.39 -44.76 17.36
C LEU A 111 16.83 -46.13 17.75
N ILE A 112 15.52 -46.35 17.61
CA ILE A 112 14.87 -47.64 17.90
C ILE A 112 15.43 -48.74 16.99
N GLU A 113 15.52 -48.46 15.68
CA GLU A 113 16.07 -49.40 14.69
C GLU A 113 17.54 -49.75 15.00
N THR A 114 18.33 -48.76 15.41
CA THR A 114 19.74 -48.94 15.78
C THR A 114 19.89 -49.77 17.07
N GLN A 115 19.01 -49.61 18.05
CA GLN A 115 19.02 -50.41 19.28
C GLN A 115 18.59 -51.88 19.02
N GLN A 116 17.64 -52.09 18.10
CA GLN A 116 17.20 -53.43 17.71
C GLN A 116 18.26 -54.18 16.91
N SER A 117 18.94 -53.52 15.97
CA SER A 117 20.03 -54.13 15.21
C SER A 117 21.23 -54.49 16.09
N ASN A 118 21.62 -53.61 17.02
CA ASN A 118 22.68 -53.89 17.99
C ASN A 118 22.34 -55.09 18.90
N ASN A 119 21.11 -55.19 19.40
CA ASN A 119 20.69 -56.31 20.25
C ASN A 119 20.56 -57.65 19.53
N SER A 120 20.40 -57.65 18.20
CA SER A 120 20.39 -58.88 17.37
C SER A 120 21.78 -59.40 17.03
N SER A 121 22.83 -58.57 17.12
CA SER A 121 24.21 -58.93 16.76
C SER A 121 25.02 -59.55 17.93
N PHE A 122 24.44 -59.60 19.14
CA PHE A 122 25.05 -60.18 20.35
C PHE A 122 24.36 -61.48 20.81
N LYS A 123 23.48 -62.08 19.99
CA LYS A 123 22.83 -63.38 20.25
C LYS A 123 23.39 -64.47 19.37
#